data_AF-A0A2V7H9I3-F1
#
_entry.id   AF-A0A2V7H9I3-F1
#
_cell.length_a   1.000
_cell.length_b   1.000
_cell.length_c   1.000
_cell.angle_alpha   90.00
_cell.angle_beta   90.00
_cell.angle_gamma   90.00
#
_symmetry.space_group_name_H-M   'P 1'
#
loop_
_entity.id
_entity.type
_entity.pdbx_description
1 polymer ?
#
loop_
_entity_poly.entity_id
_entity_poly.type
_entity_poly.pdbx_seq_one_letter_code
_entity_poly.pdbx_strand_id
1 'polypeptide(L)' 'MASVADEVELLFALVRHRYGARLDEAQLKIVRETLEGLARDLAALRAVPIPSEAEPAQPFVPFRADS' A
#
# COMPACT_ATOMS: atom_id res chain seq x y z
N MET A 1 -8.75 -12.76 7.05
CA MET A 1 -8.02 -11.70 6.32
C MET A 1 -7.88 -12.16 4.88
N ALA A 2 -8.05 -11.27 3.90
CA ALA A 2 -7.77 -11.62 2.50
C ALA A 2 -6.32 -12.11 2.38
N SER A 3 -6.08 -13.10 1.51
CA SER A 3 -4.70 -13.53 1.27
C SER A 3 -3.92 -12.42 0.56
N VAL A 4 -2.58 -12.50 0.61
CA VAL A 4 -1.71 -11.59 -0.17
C VAL A 4 -2.10 -11.60 -1.65
N ALA A 5 -2.43 -12.78 -2.19
CA ALA A 5 -2.85 -12.92 -3.58
C ALA A 5 -4.18 -12.21 -3.87
N ASP A 6 -5.18 -12.33 -2.98
CA ASP A 6 -6.48 -11.67 -3.15
C ASP A 6 -6.33 -10.14 -3.12
N GLU A 7 -5.50 -9.61 -2.22
CA GLU A 7 -5.25 -8.17 -2.11
C GLU A 7 -4.53 -7.63 -3.35
N VAL A 8 -3.55 -8.38 -3.88
CA VAL A 8 -2.87 -8.03 -5.14
C VAL A 8 -3.84 -7.97 -6.30
N GLU A 9 -4.71 -8.96 -6.48
CA GLU A 9 -5.68 -8.98 -7.59
C GLU A 9 -6.69 -7.82 -7.50
N LEU A 10 -7.18 -7.52 -6.29
CA LEU A 10 -8.08 -6.38 -6.08
C LEU A 10 -7.43 -5.04 -6.41
N LEU A 11 -6.20 -4.81 -5.94
CA LEU A 11 -5.46 -3.58 -6.21
C LEU A 11 -5.08 -3.48 -7.69
N PHE A 12 -4.68 -4.59 -8.30
CA PHE A 12 -4.33 -4.64 -9.71
C PHE A 12 -5.54 -4.36 -10.60
N ALA A 13 -6.72 -4.89 -10.26
CA ALA A 13 -7.98 -4.59 -10.93
C ALA A 13 -8.31 -3.09 -10.85
N LEU A 14 -8.10 -2.46 -9.68
CA LEU A 14 -8.30 -1.01 -9.53
C LEU A 14 -7.33 -0.19 -10.39
N VAL A 15 -6.05 -0.57 -10.44
CA VAL A 15 -5.06 0.11 -11.29
C VAL A 15 -5.42 -0.03 -12.77
N ARG A 16 -5.78 -1.24 -13.22
CA ARG A 16 -6.22 -1.47 -14.60
C ARG A 16 -7.47 -0.66 -14.95
N HIS A 17 -8.43 -0.59 -14.04
CA HIS A 17 -9.66 0.17 -14.26
C HIS A 17 -9.37 1.67 -14.44
N ARG A 18 -8.44 2.24 -13.65
CA ARG A 18 -8.14 3.68 -13.69
C ARG A 18 -7.11 4.09 -14.74
N TYR A 19 -6.13 3.23 -15.01
CA TYR A 19 -4.93 3.57 -15.76
C TYR A 19 -4.61 2.60 -16.90
N GLY A 20 -5.40 1.55 -17.10
CA GLY A 20 -5.11 0.51 -18.10
C GLY A 20 -4.96 1.04 -19.52
N ALA A 21 -5.69 2.10 -19.89
CA ALA A 21 -5.55 2.75 -21.21
C ALA A 21 -4.22 3.53 -21.37
N ARG A 22 -3.46 3.74 -20.29
CA ARG A 22 -2.20 4.50 -20.26
C ARG A 22 -0.99 3.60 -20.01
N LEU A 23 -1.20 2.30 -19.82
CA LEU A 23 -0.16 1.35 -19.47
C LEU A 23 -0.07 0.27 -20.52
N ASP A 24 1.14 0.00 -20.99
CA ASP A 24 1.40 -1.19 -21.82
C ASP A 24 1.51 -2.46 -20.94
N GLU A 25 1.63 -3.61 -21.60
CA GLU A 25 1.71 -4.91 -20.92
C GLU A 25 2.95 -5.05 -20.02
N ALA A 26 4.08 -4.46 -20.43
CA ALA A 26 5.31 -4.52 -19.64
C ALA A 26 5.16 -3.68 -18.37
N GLN A 27 4.57 -2.50 -18.47
CA GLN A 27 4.26 -1.64 -17.34
C GLN A 27 3.23 -2.28 -16.41
N LEU A 28 2.19 -2.94 -16.95
CA LEU A 28 1.23 -3.69 -16.15
C LEU A 28 1.88 -4.85 -15.39
N LYS A 29 2.86 -5.53 -16.00
CA LYS A 29 3.65 -6.55 -15.32
C LYS A 29 4.45 -5.96 -14.14
N ILE A 30 5.14 -4.84 -14.36
CA ILE A 30 5.89 -4.14 -13.31
C ILE A 30 4.97 -3.72 -12.16
N VAL A 31 3.77 -3.19 -12.48
CA VAL A 31 2.77 -2.84 -11.46
C VAL A 31 2.39 -4.05 -10.63
N ARG A 32 2.12 -5.19 -11.27
CA ARG A 32 1.74 -6.43 -10.57
C ARG A 32 2.85 -6.89 -9.63
N GLU A 33 4.09 -6.99 -10.11
CA GLU A 33 5.25 -7.38 -9.30
C GLU A 33 5.47 -6.41 -8.12
N THR A 34 5.24 -5.12 -8.34
CA THR A 34 5.31 -4.09 -7.29
C THR A 34 4.24 -4.31 -6.23
N LEU A 35 3.00 -4.58 -6.63
CA LEU A 35 1.90 -4.87 -5.70
C LEU A 35 2.17 -6.15 -4.90
N GLU A 36 2.73 -7.18 -5.50
CA GLU A 36 3.13 -8.42 -4.81
C GLU A 36 4.22 -8.17 -3.75
N GLY A 37 5.17 -7.27 -4.01
CA GLY A 37 6.14 -6.81 -3.02
C GLY A 37 5.47 -6.09 -1.86
N LEU A 38 4.69 -5.04 -2.16
CA LEU A 38 4.01 -4.22 -1.16
C LEU A 38 3.04 -5.03 -0.29
N ALA A 39 2.29 -5.97 -0.88
CA ALA A 39 1.35 -6.80 -0.15
C ALA A 39 2.06 -7.75 0.84
N ARG A 40 3.25 -8.26 0.49
CA ARG A 40 4.08 -9.05 1.42
C ARG A 40 4.61 -8.19 2.56
N ASP A 41 5.12 -7.00 2.25
CA ASP A 41 5.64 -6.07 3.27
C ASP A 41 4.52 -5.63 4.22
N LEU A 42 3.34 -5.32 3.69
CA LEU A 42 2.15 -5.00 4.49
C LEU A 42 1.69 -6.17 5.36
N ALA A 43 1.72 -7.40 4.84
CA ALA A 43 1.40 -8.58 5.63
C ALA A 43 2.37 -8.75 6.81
N ALA A 44 3.67 -8.51 6.60
CA ALA A 44 4.67 -8.52 7.66
C ALA A 44 4.43 -7.41 8.70
N LEU A 45 4.12 -6.18 8.26
CA LEU A 45 3.82 -5.06 9.16
C LEU A 45 2.55 -5.31 9.98
N ARG A 46 1.50 -5.85 9.38
CA ARG A 46 0.22 -6.17 10.06
C ARG A 46 0.36 -7.29 11.09
N ALA A 47 1.40 -8.13 10.98
CA ALA A 47 1.68 -9.17 11.96
C ALA A 47 2.34 -8.62 13.25
N VAL A 48 2.85 -7.37 13.22
CA VAL A 48 3.44 -6.72 14.39
C VAL A 48 2.33 -6.13 15.27
N PRO A 49 2.24 -6.50 16.57
CA PRO A 49 1.28 -5.89 17.47
C PRO A 49 1.66 -4.43 17.73
N ILE A 50 0.70 -3.52 17.53
CA ILE A 50 0.84 -2.09 17.81
C ILE A 50 0.00 -1.79 19.06
N PRO A 51 0.62 -1.37 20.18
CA PRO A 51 -0.11 -0.94 21.37
C PRO A 51 -1.04 0.25 21.07
N SER A 52 -2.13 0.37 21.83
CA SER A 52 -3.10 1.47 21.67
C SER A 52 -2.51 2.86 21.89
N GLU A 53 -1.48 2.92 22.73
CA GLU A 53 -0.72 4.09 23.14
C GLU A 53 0.53 4.33 22.27
N ALA A 54 0.71 3.54 21.21
CA ALA A 54 1.81 3.74 20.28
C ALA A 54 1.61 5.05 19.50
N GLU A 55 2.48 6.01 19.75
CA GLU A 55 2.53 7.26 18.99
C GLU A 55 3.33 7.09 17.68
N PRO A 56 3.00 7.84 16.62
CA PRO A 56 3.83 7.90 15.42
C PRO A 56 5.25 8.38 15.76
N ALA A 57 6.25 7.82 15.08
CA ALA A 57 7.65 8.22 15.27
C ALA A 57 7.90 9.72 14.99
N GLN A 58 7.12 10.31 14.08
CA GLN A 58 7.04 11.75 13.88
C GLN A 58 5.69 12.25 14.39
N PRO A 59 5.65 12.99 15.50
CA PRO A 59 4.40 13.56 16.00
C PRO A 59 3.86 14.58 15.00
N PHE A 60 2.54 14.69 14.94
CA PHE A 60 1.90 15.73 14.14
C PHE A 60 2.23 17.11 14.71
N VAL A 61 2.81 17.99 13.88
CA VAL A 61 3.03 19.40 14.21
C VAL A 61 2.12 20.25 13.32
N PRO A 62 1.15 20.99 13.89
CA PRO A 62 0.31 21.87 13.10
C PRO A 62 1.15 23.01 12.50
N PHE A 63 0.95 23.26 11.21
CA PHE A 63 1.73 24.16 10.36
C PHE A 63 1.88 25.62 10.86
N ARG A 64 1.13 26.06 11.88
CA ARG A 64 1.12 27.45 12.36
C ARG A 64 1.31 27.63 13.88
N ALA A 65 1.84 26.64 14.59
CA ALA A 65 1.98 26.75 16.05
C ALA A 65 3.10 27.72 16.50
N ASP A 66 3.99 28.13 15.59
CA ASP A 66 5.11 29.04 15.87
C ASP A 66 4.90 30.40 15.19
N SER A 67 3.89 31.16 15.62
CA SER A 67 3.70 32.57 15.24
C SER A 67 3.52 33.45 16.46
#